data_AF-A0A317LP20-F1
#
_entry.id   AF-A0A317LP20-F1
#
_cell.length_a   1.000
_cell.length_b   1.000
_cell.length_c   1.000
_cell.angle_alpha   90.00
_cell.angle_beta   90.00
_cell.angle_gamma   90.00
#
_symmetry.space_group_name_H-M   'P 1'
#
loop_
_entity.id
_entity.type
_entity.pdbx_description
1 polymer ?
#
loop_
_entity_poly.entity_id
_entity_poly.type
_entity_poly.pdbx_seq_one_letter_code
_entity_poly.pdbx_strand_id
1 'polypeptide(L)'
;MKNIILASGIIGLLFFISSCACVPLRKYNDKRVSRYVNRNLQSVYALADSLQTAASGNKKSSGESNLKDRQVKKIMKMLGDGTTVDFRKGYCPQNDSIEPCDSVVIFQRMSILLGIREVIYDFSANQKSYRDDLGYRNYYSFRKAAPKIYIRRRQIPMM
;
A
#
# COMPACT_ATOMS: atom_id res chain seq x y z
N MET A 1 -49.94 4.44 -0.15
CA MET A 1 -48.82 5.30 0.27
C MET A 1 -47.96 4.77 1.43
N LYS A 2 -48.25 3.60 2.04
CA LYS A 2 -47.40 3.02 3.11
C LYS A 2 -46.17 2.22 2.59
N ASN A 3 -46.22 1.71 1.37
CA ASN A 3 -45.18 0.81 0.84
C ASN A 3 -43.93 1.54 0.29
N ILE A 4 -44.03 2.84 0.00
CA ILE A 4 -42.90 3.63 -0.54
C ILE A 4 -41.93 4.05 0.59
N ILE A 5 -42.43 4.22 1.82
CA ILE A 5 -41.65 4.63 2.99
C ILE A 5 -40.81 3.46 3.55
N LEU A 6 -41.27 2.21 3.38
CA LEU A 6 -40.49 1.03 3.77
C LEU A 6 -39.27 0.81 2.86
N ALA A 7 -39.41 1.06 1.55
CA ALA A 7 -38.34 0.85 0.59
C ALA A 7 -37.17 1.85 0.77
N SER A 8 -37.47 3.11 1.10
CA SER A 8 -36.44 4.13 1.35
C SER A 8 -35.65 3.88 2.64
N GLY A 9 -36.29 3.32 3.68
CA GLY A 9 -35.61 2.92 4.93
C GLY A 9 -34.64 1.75 4.75
N ILE A 10 -34.99 0.75 3.93
CA ILE A 10 -34.12 -0.41 3.65
C ILE A 10 -32.91 0.00 2.80
N ILE A 11 -33.09 0.89 1.83
CA ILE A 11 -31.98 1.40 1.01
C ILE A 11 -31.01 2.22 1.87
N GLY A 12 -31.52 3.10 2.74
CA GLY A 12 -30.68 3.87 3.68
C GLY A 12 -29.87 2.98 4.65
N LEU A 13 -30.48 1.89 5.14
CA LEU A 13 -29.82 0.93 6.03
C LEU A 13 -28.71 0.13 5.31
N LEU A 14 -28.93 -0.26 4.04
CA LEU A 14 -27.94 -0.97 3.24
C LEU A 14 -26.70 -0.11 2.93
N PHE A 15 -26.87 1.19 2.71
CA PHE A 15 -25.74 2.12 2.55
C PHE A 15 -24.95 2.36 3.86
N PHE A 16 -25.63 2.37 5.02
CA PHE A 16 -24.97 2.47 6.33
C PHE A 16 -24.17 1.21 6.69
N ILE A 17 -24.67 0.01 6.36
CA ILE A 17 -23.94 -1.24 6.60
C ILE A 17 -22.72 -1.36 5.67
N SER A 18 -22.86 -0.94 4.41
CA SER A 18 -21.77 -0.97 3.42
C SER A 18 -20.59 -0.07 3.83
N SER A 19 -20.86 1.10 4.39
CA SER A 19 -19.82 2.04 4.84
C SER A 19 -19.09 1.57 6.12
N CYS A 20 -19.78 0.90 7.03
CA CYS A 20 -19.17 0.36 8.26
C CYS A 20 -18.34 -0.92 8.05
N ALA A 21 -18.71 -1.79 7.09
CA ALA A 21 -18.00 -3.06 6.85
C ALA A 21 -16.62 -2.91 6.19
N CYS A 22 -16.39 -1.81 5.46
CA CYS A 22 -15.14 -1.58 4.75
C CYS A 22 -13.95 -1.30 5.68
N VAL A 23 -14.18 -0.61 6.80
CA VAL A 23 -13.15 -0.24 7.79
C VAL A 23 -12.50 -1.48 8.46
N PRO A 24 -13.26 -2.41 9.07
CA PRO A 24 -12.67 -3.60 9.69
C PRO A 24 -12.00 -4.51 8.67
N LEU A 25 -12.54 -4.61 7.44
CA LEU A 25 -11.94 -5.40 6.37
C LEU A 25 -10.56 -4.85 5.96
N ARG A 26 -10.44 -3.51 5.81
CA ARG A 26 -9.15 -2.85 5.56
C ARG A 26 -8.16 -3.11 6.70
N LYS A 27 -8.58 -2.90 7.95
CA LYS A 27 -7.75 -3.14 9.15
C LYS A 27 -7.25 -4.59 9.23
N TYR A 28 -8.12 -5.56 8.93
CA TYR A 28 -7.77 -6.98 8.87
C TYR A 28 -6.73 -7.25 7.79
N ASN A 29 -6.94 -6.70 6.58
CA ASN A 29 -6.02 -6.86 5.47
C ASN A 29 -4.63 -6.28 5.79
N ASP A 30 -4.55 -5.10 6.40
CA ASP A 30 -3.24 -4.52 6.77
C ASP A 30 -2.54 -5.35 7.84
N LYS A 31 -3.29 -5.89 8.81
CA LYS A 31 -2.73 -6.80 9.82
C LYS A 31 -2.23 -8.10 9.17
N ARG A 32 -2.91 -8.60 8.13
CA ARG A 32 -2.48 -9.78 7.36
C ARG A 32 -1.21 -9.48 6.57
N VAL A 33 -1.16 -8.37 5.85
CA VAL A 33 0.02 -7.92 5.10
C VAL A 33 1.20 -7.69 6.03
N SER A 34 1.01 -6.96 7.13
CA SER A 34 2.08 -6.71 8.12
C SER A 34 2.64 -8.01 8.68
N ARG A 35 1.78 -8.98 9.01
CA ARG A 35 2.21 -10.32 9.46
C ARG A 35 2.98 -11.06 8.36
N TYR A 36 2.53 -10.97 7.12
CA TYR A 36 3.23 -11.60 5.99
C TYR A 36 4.61 -11.00 5.77
N VAL A 37 4.72 -9.66 5.76
CA VAL A 37 6.00 -8.93 5.66
C VAL A 37 6.95 -9.35 6.77
N ASN A 38 6.51 -9.32 8.04
CA ASN A 38 7.36 -9.70 9.16
C ASN A 38 7.84 -11.16 9.08
N ARG A 39 6.99 -12.09 8.65
CA ARG A 39 7.36 -13.51 8.49
C ARG A 39 8.34 -13.76 7.35
N ASN A 40 8.35 -12.91 6.32
CA ASN A 40 9.18 -13.08 5.12
C ASN A 40 10.20 -11.95 4.97
N LEU A 41 10.57 -11.30 6.09
CA LEU A 41 11.27 -10.01 6.06
C LEU A 41 12.54 -10.04 5.21
N GLN A 42 13.36 -11.07 5.39
CA GLN A 42 14.61 -11.24 4.63
C GLN A 42 14.37 -11.38 3.13
N SER A 43 13.34 -12.14 2.75
CA SER A 43 13.00 -12.30 1.34
C SER A 43 12.39 -11.05 0.73
N VAL A 44 11.69 -10.22 1.53
CA VAL A 44 11.20 -8.91 1.11
C VAL A 44 12.38 -7.96 0.86
N TYR A 45 13.38 -7.93 1.75
CA TYR A 45 14.60 -7.15 1.55
C TYR A 45 15.37 -7.60 0.31
N ALA A 46 15.63 -8.91 0.16
CA ALA A 46 16.32 -9.45 -1.00
C ALA A 46 15.61 -9.13 -2.33
N LEU A 47 14.27 -9.20 -2.35
CA LEU A 47 13.48 -8.80 -3.52
C LEU A 47 13.65 -7.30 -3.81
N ALA A 48 13.53 -6.45 -2.79
CA ALA A 48 13.61 -5.00 -2.97
C ALA A 48 15.02 -4.55 -3.42
N ASP A 49 16.07 -5.12 -2.84
CA ASP A 49 17.47 -4.84 -3.22
C ASP A 49 17.77 -5.33 -4.66
N SER A 50 17.18 -6.48 -5.05
CA SER A 50 17.29 -6.98 -6.44
C SER A 50 16.60 -6.02 -7.43
N LEU A 51 15.42 -5.53 -7.08
CA LEU A 51 14.68 -4.57 -7.91
C LEU A 51 15.40 -3.22 -8.00
N GLN A 52 15.96 -2.75 -6.88
CA GLN A 52 16.79 -1.55 -6.84
C GLN A 52 17.99 -1.68 -7.78
N THR A 53 18.74 -2.79 -7.69
CA THR A 53 19.91 -3.05 -8.55
C THR A 53 19.51 -3.11 -10.03
N ALA A 54 18.41 -3.78 -10.36
CA ALA A 54 17.93 -3.94 -11.73
C ALA A 54 17.39 -2.65 -12.38
N ALA A 55 17.08 -1.63 -11.58
CA ALA A 55 16.54 -0.37 -12.07
C ALA A 55 17.63 0.67 -12.39
N SER A 56 18.91 0.41 -12.06
CA SER A 56 20.09 1.19 -12.48
C SER A 56 19.96 2.71 -12.33
N GLY A 57 19.28 3.20 -11.28
CA GLY A 57 19.12 4.63 -11.00
C GLY A 57 18.05 5.36 -11.82
N ASN A 58 17.30 4.66 -12.67
CA ASN A 58 16.16 5.22 -13.40
C ASN A 58 14.84 4.79 -12.76
N LYS A 59 13.80 5.64 -12.84
CA LYS A 59 12.44 5.25 -12.45
C LYS A 59 11.97 4.14 -13.38
N LYS A 60 11.82 2.93 -12.86
CA LYS A 60 11.44 1.76 -13.66
C LYS A 60 10.23 1.06 -13.04
N SER A 61 9.20 0.89 -13.87
CA SER A 61 8.16 -0.10 -13.63
C SER A 61 8.76 -1.48 -13.92
N SER A 62 8.77 -2.37 -12.93
CA SER A 62 9.27 -3.74 -13.09
C SER A 62 8.11 -4.73 -12.96
N GLY A 63 7.93 -5.56 -13.98
CA GLY A 63 6.94 -6.64 -13.97
C GLY A 63 7.49 -7.95 -13.40
N GLU A 64 6.58 -8.79 -12.90
CA GLU A 64 6.87 -10.12 -12.34
C GLU A 64 7.64 -11.03 -13.33
N SER A 65 7.46 -10.83 -14.63
CA SER A 65 8.06 -11.61 -15.71
C SER A 65 9.59 -11.60 -15.71
N ASN A 66 10.22 -10.52 -15.21
CA ASN A 66 11.67 -10.36 -15.24
C ASN A 66 12.40 -11.09 -14.10
N LEU A 67 11.66 -11.61 -13.12
CA LEU A 67 12.23 -12.37 -12.01
C LEU A 67 12.47 -13.82 -12.45
N LYS A 68 13.59 -14.43 -12.06
CA LYS A 68 13.87 -15.85 -12.35
C LYS A 68 13.36 -16.79 -11.25
N ASP A 69 13.42 -16.34 -10.00
CA ASP A 69 13.06 -17.14 -8.83
C ASP A 69 11.54 -17.15 -8.57
N ARG A 70 10.97 -18.36 -8.47
CA ARG A 70 9.55 -18.61 -8.20
C ARG A 70 9.10 -18.12 -6.82
N GLN A 71 9.94 -18.24 -5.80
CA GLN A 71 9.65 -17.76 -4.45
C GLN A 71 9.59 -16.23 -4.42
N VAL A 72 10.54 -15.59 -5.11
CA VAL A 72 10.61 -14.12 -5.23
C VAL A 72 9.40 -13.57 -5.99
N LYS A 73 8.98 -14.23 -7.08
CA LYS A 73 7.71 -13.93 -7.78
C LYS A 73 6.50 -14.01 -6.86
N LYS A 74 6.40 -15.09 -6.07
CA LYS A 74 5.31 -15.28 -5.12
C LYS A 74 5.28 -14.15 -4.08
N ILE A 75 6.44 -13.71 -3.59
CA ILE A 75 6.51 -12.58 -2.65
C ILE A 75 6.07 -11.29 -3.33
N MET A 76 6.61 -10.98 -4.51
CA MET A 76 6.22 -9.79 -5.28
C MET A 76 4.71 -9.74 -5.46
N LYS A 77 4.12 -10.83 -5.96
CA LYS A 77 2.66 -10.98 -6.11
C LYS A 77 1.91 -10.88 -4.80
N MET A 78 2.45 -11.34 -3.68
CA MET A 78 1.79 -11.16 -2.37
C MET A 78 1.80 -9.70 -1.92
N LEU A 79 2.88 -8.97 -2.19
CA LEU A 79 3.05 -7.57 -1.81
C LEU A 79 2.25 -6.61 -2.69
N GLY A 80 2.19 -6.84 -4.00
CA GLY A 80 1.48 -6.01 -4.96
C GLY A 80 1.36 -6.65 -6.33
N ASP A 81 0.45 -6.13 -7.16
CA ASP A 81 0.25 -6.57 -8.54
C ASP A 81 1.07 -5.69 -9.51
N GLY A 82 1.40 -4.46 -9.10
CA GLY A 82 2.36 -3.57 -9.78
C GLY A 82 3.56 -3.29 -8.89
N THR A 83 4.74 -3.07 -9.50
CA THR A 83 5.94 -2.68 -8.77
C THR A 83 6.67 -1.54 -9.47
N THR A 84 7.04 -0.52 -8.71
CA THR A 84 7.78 0.64 -9.20
C THR A 84 8.98 0.89 -8.31
N VAL A 85 10.14 1.14 -8.92
CA VAL A 85 11.31 1.66 -8.22
C VAL A 85 11.42 3.14 -8.58
N ASP A 86 11.39 4.01 -7.58
CA ASP A 86 11.52 5.46 -7.76
C ASP A 86 12.85 5.92 -7.15
N PHE A 87 13.72 6.49 -7.98
CA PHE A 87 14.96 7.15 -7.57
C PHE A 87 14.75 8.64 -7.71
N ARG A 88 14.10 9.24 -6.72
CA ARG A 88 14.24 10.68 -6.50
C ARG A 88 15.47 10.82 -5.61
N LYS A 89 16.41 11.69 -6.01
CA LYS A 89 17.62 11.98 -5.25
C LYS A 89 17.50 13.43 -4.80
N GLY A 90 17.48 13.67 -3.49
CA GLY A 90 17.37 15.00 -2.90
C GLY A 90 15.94 15.55 -2.82
N TYR A 91 14.90 14.74 -3.07
CA TYR A 91 13.52 15.18 -2.99
C TYR A 91 12.92 14.80 -1.63
N CYS A 92 13.30 15.44 -0.53
CA CYS A 92 12.47 15.33 0.68
C CYS A 92 11.43 16.45 0.67
N PRO A 93 10.17 16.19 0.28
CA PRO A 93 9.16 17.23 0.40
C PRO A 93 9.01 17.60 1.88
N GLN A 94 8.91 18.91 2.14
CA GLN A 94 8.97 19.52 3.48
C GLN A 94 8.03 18.83 4.49
N ASN A 95 8.32 19.03 5.79
CA ASN A 95 7.56 18.48 6.91
C ASN A 95 6.06 18.55 6.63
N ASP A 96 5.39 17.39 6.71
CA ASP A 96 3.99 17.10 6.37
C ASP A 96 3.70 16.55 4.97
N SER A 97 4.67 16.48 4.06
CA SER A 97 4.43 15.76 2.82
C SER A 97 4.29 14.25 3.05
N ILE A 98 3.20 13.73 2.48
CA ILE A 98 2.78 12.34 2.45
C ILE A 98 3.58 11.55 1.41
N GLU A 99 4.38 12.21 0.57
CA GLU A 99 5.23 11.49 -0.36
C GLU A 99 6.49 10.95 0.35
N PRO A 100 6.94 9.75 -0.02
CA PRO A 100 8.22 9.28 0.46
C PRO A 100 9.33 10.23 0.02
N CYS A 101 10.31 10.44 0.90
CA CYS A 101 11.44 11.32 0.67
C CYS A 101 12.17 10.90 -0.62
N ASP A 102 12.96 9.85 -0.58
CA ASP A 102 13.75 9.45 -1.74
C ASP A 102 13.77 7.93 -1.87
N SER A 103 14.20 7.44 -3.03
CA SER A 103 14.69 6.07 -3.19
C SER A 103 13.81 4.99 -2.53
N VAL A 104 12.72 4.64 -3.21
CA VAL A 104 11.74 3.66 -2.71
C VAL A 104 11.41 2.56 -3.72
N VAL A 105 11.12 1.37 -3.20
CA VAL A 105 10.41 0.32 -3.95
C VAL A 105 8.96 0.30 -3.50
N ILE A 106 8.04 0.48 -4.43
CA ILE A 106 6.60 0.52 -4.19
C ILE A 106 5.96 -0.71 -4.82
N PHE A 107 5.37 -1.57 -4.00
CA PHE A 107 4.52 -2.67 -4.43
C PHE A 107 3.06 -2.24 -4.29
N GLN A 108 2.39 -1.99 -5.41
CA GLN A 108 1.03 -1.47 -5.45
C GLN A 108 0.01 -2.60 -5.68
N ARG A 109 -1.07 -2.58 -4.90
CA ARG A 109 -2.28 -3.38 -5.11
C ARG A 109 -3.50 -2.49 -5.10
N MET A 110 -4.35 -2.64 -6.11
CA MET A 110 -5.64 -1.96 -6.19
C MET A 110 -6.76 -2.93 -5.85
N SER A 111 -7.74 -2.47 -5.09
CA SER A 111 -8.95 -3.23 -4.76
C SER A 111 -10.13 -2.27 -4.71
N ILE A 112 -11.23 -2.62 -5.39
CA ILE A 112 -12.45 -1.81 -5.43
C ILE A 112 -12.95 -1.50 -4.02
N LEU A 113 -12.94 -2.49 -3.12
CA LEU A 113 -13.43 -2.34 -1.75
C LEU A 113 -12.40 -1.69 -0.81
N LEU A 114 -11.11 -1.98 -1.01
CA LEU A 114 -10.05 -1.60 -0.07
C LEU A 114 -9.24 -0.37 -0.49
N GLY A 115 -9.50 0.16 -1.68
CA GLY A 115 -8.74 1.25 -2.26
C GLY A 115 -7.41 0.80 -2.85
N ILE A 116 -6.48 1.75 -2.97
CA ILE A 116 -5.09 1.48 -3.35
C ILE A 116 -4.28 1.25 -2.07
N ARG A 117 -3.50 0.18 -2.06
CA ARG A 117 -2.55 -0.15 -1.00
C ARG A 117 -1.17 -0.31 -1.60
N GLU A 118 -0.21 0.34 -1.01
CA GLU A 118 1.19 0.29 -1.41
C GLU A 118 2.04 -0.22 -0.24
N VAL A 119 2.85 -1.25 -0.49
CA VAL A 119 3.95 -1.61 0.40
C VAL A 119 5.17 -0.86 -0.10
N ILE A 120 5.71 0.01 0.74
CA ILE A 120 6.85 0.87 0.43
C ILE A 120 8.03 0.33 1.21
N TYR A 121 9.08 -0.06 0.51
CA TYR A 121 10.41 -0.26 1.08
C TYR A 121 11.23 1.01 0.87
N ASP A 122 11.66 1.61 1.97
CA ASP A 122 12.42 2.85 2.02
C ASP A 122 13.91 2.53 2.18
N PHE A 123 14.65 2.67 1.08
CA PHE A 123 16.10 2.47 1.05
C PHE A 123 16.87 3.80 0.99
N SER A 124 16.22 4.91 1.32
CA SER A 124 16.88 6.19 1.44
C SER A 124 17.96 6.17 2.53
N ALA A 125 19.02 6.97 2.32
CA ALA A 125 20.05 7.18 3.33
C ALA A 125 19.48 7.88 4.57
N ASN A 126 18.56 8.82 4.35
CA ASN A 126 17.87 9.59 5.39
C ASN A 126 16.43 9.08 5.54
N GLN A 127 16.25 8.07 6.38
CA GLN A 127 14.94 7.46 6.59
C GLN A 127 13.96 8.45 7.19
N LYS A 128 12.82 8.64 6.53
CA LYS A 128 11.69 9.39 7.08
C LYS A 128 10.86 8.47 7.97
N SER A 129 10.49 8.97 9.15
CA SER A 129 9.48 8.32 9.97
C SER A 129 8.12 8.87 9.57
N TYR A 130 7.24 8.00 9.07
CA TYR A 130 5.85 8.36 8.82
C TYR A 130 5.06 8.10 10.10
N ARG A 131 4.25 9.06 10.54
CA ARG A 131 3.34 8.85 11.66
C ARG A 131 2.38 7.72 11.30
N ASP A 132 2.24 6.76 12.21
CA ASP A 132 1.22 5.73 12.11
C ASP A 132 -0.14 6.40 12.25
N ASP A 133 -0.80 6.60 11.13
CA ASP A 133 -2.15 7.13 11.07
C ASP A 133 -3.11 5.98 10.75
N LEU A 134 -3.87 5.59 11.77
CA LEU A 134 -4.94 4.59 11.64
C LEU A 134 -6.25 5.24 11.18
N GLY A 135 -6.28 6.56 11.05
CA GLY A 135 -7.39 7.33 10.53
C GLY A 135 -7.67 7.00 9.07
N TYR A 136 -8.94 6.80 8.75
CA TYR A 136 -9.42 6.47 7.40
C TYR A 136 -9.95 7.70 6.65
N ARG A 137 -9.86 8.89 7.27
CA ARG A 137 -10.38 10.17 6.73
C ARG A 137 -9.38 10.90 5.83
N ASN A 138 -8.09 10.62 5.96
CA ASN A 138 -7.06 11.26 5.16
C ASN A 138 -6.95 10.60 3.77
N TYR A 139 -6.61 11.40 2.75
CA TYR A 139 -6.35 10.91 1.39
C TYR A 139 -5.27 9.83 1.36
N TYR A 140 -4.34 9.91 2.32
CA TYR A 140 -3.31 8.91 2.53
C TYR A 140 -3.12 8.62 4.03
N SER A 141 -2.94 7.35 4.36
CA SER A 141 -2.63 6.91 5.73
C SER A 141 -1.44 5.97 5.71
N PHE A 142 -0.54 6.11 6.69
CA PHE A 142 0.64 5.25 6.82
C PHE A 142 0.53 4.30 8.00
N ARG A 143 1.10 3.12 7.81
CA ARG A 143 1.32 2.16 8.88
C ARG A 143 2.69 1.51 8.72
N LYS A 144 3.53 1.55 9.75
CA LYS A 144 4.78 0.81 9.80
C LYS A 144 4.49 -0.69 9.87
N ALA A 145 5.04 -1.45 8.93
CA ALA A 145 4.92 -2.90 8.89
C ALA A 145 6.16 -3.59 9.48
N ALA A 146 7.34 -3.06 9.17
CA ALA A 146 8.64 -3.54 9.65
C ALA A 146 9.68 -2.39 9.56
N PRO A 147 10.92 -2.56 10.03
CA PRO A 147 11.98 -1.58 9.77
C PRO A 147 12.10 -1.31 8.26
N LYS A 148 12.13 -0.03 7.89
CA LYS A 148 12.15 0.45 6.48
C LYS A 148 10.95 0.05 5.61
N ILE A 149 9.92 -0.59 6.16
CA ILE A 149 8.75 -1.02 5.37
C ILE A 149 7.48 -0.39 5.92
N TYR A 150 6.79 0.34 5.05
CA TYR A 150 5.55 1.03 5.35
C TYR A 150 4.43 0.55 4.45
N ILE A 151 3.21 0.56 4.97
CA ILE A 151 1.97 0.37 4.20
C ILE A 151 1.35 1.75 4.05
N ARG A 152 1.28 2.25 2.81
CA ARG A 152 0.53 3.45 2.46
C ARG A 152 -0.82 3.04 1.90
N ARG A 153 -1.89 3.66 2.38
CA ARG A 153 -3.25 3.50 1.84
C ARG A 153 -3.64 4.77 1.11
N ARG A 154 -4.38 4.64 0.02
CA ARG A 154 -5.03 5.74 -0.69
C ARG A 154 -6.44 5.32 -1.08
N GLN A 155 -7.41 6.21 -0.92
CA GLN A 155 -8.76 5.98 -1.45
C GLN A 155 -8.69 5.94 -2.99
N ILE A 156 -9.44 5.03 -3.63
CA ILE A 156 -9.66 5.15 -5.08
C ILE A 156 -10.58 6.37 -5.25
N PRO A 157 -10.19 7.40 -6.03
CA PRO A 157 -11.12 8.47 -6.35
C PRO A 157 -12.32 7.83 -7.06
N MET A 158 -13.50 7.91 -6.44
CA MET A 158 -14.73 7.59 -7.15
C MET A 158 -14.91 8.72 -8.16
N MET A 159 -14.84 8.38 -9.46
CA MET A 159 -15.19 9.29 -10.54
C MET A 159 -16.66 9.68 -10.45
#